data_AF-T1BW20-F1
#
_entry.id   AF-T1BW20-F1
#
_cell.length_a   1.000
_cell.length_b   1.000
_cell.length_c   1.000
_cell.angle_alpha   90.00
_cell.angle_beta   90.00
_cell.angle_gamma   90.00
#
_symmetry.space_group_name_H-M   'P 1'
#
loop_
_entity.id
_entity.type
_entity.pdbx_description
1 polymer ?
#
loop_
_entity_poly.entity_id
_entity_poly.type
_entity_poly.pdbx_seq_one_letter_code
_entity_poly.pdbx_strand_id
1 'polypeptide(L)' 'MNQVGQIGAMAVNPDDPSNVFVCALGDVWKKGPMRGVFMTRDGGRTWKKVLYLNS' A
#
# COMPACT_ATOMS: atom_id res chain seq x y z
N MET A 1 3.30 -2.22 16.92
CA MET A 1 3.07 -1.53 15.63
C MET A 1 3.71 -2.37 14.53
N ASN A 2 2.91 -2.97 13.64
CA ASN A 2 3.47 -3.74 12.52
C ASN A 2 4.00 -2.74 11.48
N GLN A 3 5.33 -2.72 11.31
CA GLN A 3 6.00 -1.85 10.34
C GLN A 3 5.94 -2.51 8.95
N VAL A 4 5.42 -1.78 7.96
CA VAL A 4 5.31 -2.25 6.57
C VAL A 4 6.62 -2.10 5.80
N GLY A 5 7.68 -1.59 6.44
CA GLY A 5 8.99 -1.36 5.82
C GLY A 5 8.97 -0.18 4.86
N GLN A 6 9.45 -0.40 3.63
CA GLN A 6 9.56 0.64 2.60
C GLN A 6 8.27 0.84 1.79
N ILE A 7 7.99 2.10 1.46
CA ILE A 7 6.99 2.50 0.47
C ILE A 7 7.72 2.80 -0.84
N GLY A 8 7.41 2.07 -1.90
CA GLY A 8 8.06 2.22 -3.20
C GLY A 8 7.43 3.31 -4.06
N ALA A 9 6.11 3.50 -3.95
CA ALA A 9 5.38 4.49 -4.71
C ALA A 9 4.03 4.83 -4.04
N MET A 10 3.51 6.01 -4.35
CA MET A 10 2.16 6.45 -3.97
C MET A 10 1.56 7.23 -5.13
N ALA A 11 0.26 7.05 -5.36
CA ALA A 11 -0.51 7.79 -6.34
C ALA A 11 -1.84 8.22 -5.73
N VAL A 12 -2.14 9.51 -5.82
CA VAL A 12 -3.40 10.12 -5.38
C VAL A 12 -4.24 10.38 -6.62
N ASN A 13 -5.52 10.03 -6.58
CA ASN A 13 -6.42 10.40 -7.67
C ASN A 13 -6.61 11.93 -7.68
N PRO A 14 -6.28 12.63 -8.78
CA PRO A 14 -6.40 14.09 -8.84
C PRO A 14 -7.84 14.60 -8.70
N ASP A 15 -8.83 13.80 -9.13
CA ASP A 15 -10.25 14.18 -9.09
C ASP A 15 -10.92 13.82 -7.76
N ASP A 16 -10.34 12.87 -7.01
CA ASP A 16 -10.82 12.47 -5.69
C ASP A 16 -9.63 12.15 -4.76
N PRO A 17 -9.14 13.14 -3.99
CA PRO A 17 -8.01 12.97 -3.09
C PRO A 17 -8.23 11.94 -1.97
N SER A 18 -9.47 11.50 -1.74
CA SER A 18 -9.77 10.45 -0.77
C SER A 18 -9.39 9.06 -1.28
N ASN A 19 -9.28 8.89 -2.60
CA ASN A 19 -8.88 7.66 -3.27
C ASN A 19 -7.36 7.66 -3.55
N VAL A 20 -6.61 6.86 -2.80
CA VAL A 20 -5.14 6.82 -2.86
C VAL A 20 -4.66 5.39 -2.95
N PHE A 21 -3.62 5.18 -3.74
CA PHE A 21 -2.92 3.91 -3.87
C PHE A 21 -1.50 4.04 -3.32
N VAL A 22 -1.04 3.00 -2.60
CA VAL A 22 0.31 2.91 -2.06
C VAL A 22 0.89 1.53 -2.38
N CYS A 23 2.12 1.52 -2.89
CA CYS A 23 2.92 0.31 -3.08
C CYS A 23 3.80 0.09 -1.85
N ALA A 24 3.45 -0.91 -1.04
CA ALA A 24 4.26 -1.31 0.10
C ALA A 24 5.19 -2.46 -0.32
N LEU A 25 6.50 -2.24 -0.16
CA LEU A 25 7.51 -3.22 -0.52
C LEU A 25 7.76 -4.23 0.62
N GLY A 26 7.38 -3.93 1.85
CA GLY A 26 7.70 -4.78 2.98
C GLY A 26 9.17 -4.65 3.41
N ASP A 27 9.65 -5.67 4.12
CA ASP A 27 11.08 -5.90 4.32
C ASP A 27 11.74 -6.16 2.96
N VAL A 28 12.77 -5.39 2.61
CA VAL A 28 13.45 -5.49 1.32
C VAL A 28 14.16 -6.84 1.16
N TRP A 29 14.58 -7.44 2.27
CA TRP A 29 15.40 -8.65 2.31
C TRP A 29 14.59 -9.92 2.53
N LYS A 30 13.31 -9.80 2.90
CA LYS A 30 12.43 -10.94 3.19
C LYS A 30 11.12 -10.84 2.44
N LYS A 31 10.66 -11.98 1.92
CA LYS A 31 9.27 -12.10 1.44
C LYS A 31 8.35 -12.04 2.66
N GLY A 32 7.25 -11.31 2.55
CA GLY A 32 6.30 -11.16 3.65
C GLY A 32 4.93 -10.69 3.15
N PRO A 33 3.86 -10.96 3.92
CA PRO A 33 2.47 -10.67 3.52
C PRO A 33 2.20 -9.17 3.36
N MET A 34 3.10 -8.33 3.88
CA MET A 34 3.01 -6.87 3.78
C MET A 34 3.32 -6.33 2.38
N ARG A 35 3.99 -7.11 1.51
CA ARG A 35 4.28 -6.67 0.14
C ARG A 35 3.02 -6.67 -0.72
N GLY A 36 2.75 -5.57 -1.42
CA GLY A 36 1.63 -5.44 -2.35
C GLY A 36 1.15 -4.00 -2.54
N VAL A 37 0.05 -3.86 -3.28
CA VAL A 37 -0.60 -2.56 -3.49
C VAL A 37 -1.81 -2.45 -2.59
N PHE A 38 -1.92 -1.32 -1.91
CA PHE A 38 -3.01 -0.98 -1.00
C PHE A 38 -3.74 0.24 -1.53
N MET A 39 -5.06 0.26 -1.33
CA MET A 39 -5.95 1.35 -1.70
C MET A 39 -6.69 1.84 -0.46
N THR A 40 -6.88 3.15 -0.36
CA THR A 40 -7.83 3.80 0.55
C THR A 40 -8.89 4.56 -0.26
N ARG A 41 -10.07 4.76 0.32
CA ARG A 41 -11.13 5.66 -0.19
C ARG A 41 -11.59 6.67 0.86
N ASP A 42 -10.87 6.78 1.97
CA ASP A 42 -11.20 7.63 3.11
C ASP A 42 -10.05 8.55 3.52
N GLY A 43 -9.15 8.85 2.56
CA GLY A 43 -7.98 9.70 2.79
C GLY A 43 -6.89 9.04 3.64
N GLY A 44 -6.84 7.70 3.66
CA GLY A 44 -5.79 6.94 4.34
C GLY A 44 -6.11 6.52 5.77
N ARG A 45 -7.35 6.65 6.23
CA ARG A 45 -7.78 6.15 7.54
C ARG A 45 -7.86 4.63 7.55
N THR A 46 -8.34 4.05 6.45
CA THR A 46 -8.37 2.60 6.24
C THR A 46 -7.74 2.23 4.91
N TRP A 47 -7.08 1.07 4.89
CA TRP A 47 -6.37 0.55 3.73
C TRP A 47 -6.82 -0.87 3.42
N LYS A 48 -7.13 -1.13 2.16
CA LYS A 48 -7.45 -2.45 1.63
C LYS A 48 -6.35 -2.89 0.68
N LYS A 49 -5.87 -4.12 0.85
CA LYS A 49 -4.91 -4.71 -0.09
C LYS A 49 -5.66 -5.09 -1.37
N VAL A 50 -5.30 -4.47 -2.49
CA VAL A 50 -6.00 -4.65 -3.79
C VAL A 50 -5.19 -5.47 -4.80
N LEU A 51 -3.88 -5.61 -4.59
CA LEU A 51 -3.06 -6.51 -5.37
C LEU A 51 -2.18 -7.36 -4.46
N TYR A 52 -2.27 -8.67 -4.67
CA TYR A 52 -1.44 -9.66 -4.00
C TYR A 52 -0.30 -10.06 -4.94
N LEU A 53 0.93 -9.79 -4.53
CA LEU A 53 2.09 -10.43 -5.13
C LEU A 53 2.26 -11.77 -4.43
N ASN A 54 1.82 -12.84 -5.08
CA ASN A 54 2.27 -14.18 -4.72
C ASN A 54 3.74 -14.28 -5.13
N SER A 55 4.59 -14.62 -4.19
CA SER A 55 6.03 -14.72 -4.39
C SER A 55 6.54 -16.04 -3.87
#